data_AF-A0A0G1U5Y3-F1
#
_entry.id   AF-A0A0G1U5Y3-F1
#
_cell.length_a   1.000
_cell.length_b   1.000
_cell.length_c   1.000
_cell.angle_alpha   90.00
_cell.angle_beta   90.00
_cell.angle_gamma   90.00
#
_symmetry.space_group_name_H-M   'P 1'
#
loop_
_entity.id
_entity.type
_entity.pdbx_description
1 polymer ?
#
loop_
_entity_poly.entity_id
_entity_poly.type
_entity_poly.pdbx_seq_one_letter_code
_entity_poly.pdbx_strand_id
1 'polypeptide(L)'
;MKVPGSTFDKQEQRLLTLWAADCADRVLKRFEMECPGDGRPRWALVVARAWAKSDLPMQMAEIRCAALAAHAAARSVENVVARAAARAAGHAVATVHVSEHARGAADYAVKAIEAKNVLKERAWQYSHLPISIREKMFYHLVYATVAHIPKGRVATYGQLAKLAGNPRGARAVGMAMKRNPNIKGVPCYRVVTSDGALTGYAFGRGTTTKKKLLMGEGVQFIGDRVDLRVSGWKK
;
A
#
# COMPACT_ATOMS: atom_id res chain seq x y z
N MET A 1 11.59 3.29 1.14
CA MET A 1 12.15 2.30 2.08
C MET A 1 11.92 0.91 1.48
N LYS A 2 12.97 0.24 1.00
CA LYS A 2 12.88 -1.14 0.49
C LYS A 2 12.43 -2.07 1.63
N VAL A 3 11.44 -2.91 1.39
CA VAL A 3 11.06 -3.99 2.32
C VAL A 3 11.88 -5.22 1.90
N PRO A 4 12.90 -5.67 2.66
CA PRO A 4 13.74 -6.80 2.26
C PRO A 4 12.90 -8.10 2.16
N GLY A 5 13.31 -9.11 1.40
CA GLY A 5 12.61 -10.42 1.36
C GLY A 5 11.32 -10.49 0.52
N SER A 6 11.11 -9.55 -0.40
CA SER A 6 9.92 -9.52 -1.27
C SER A 6 10.19 -8.86 -2.63
N THR A 7 11.32 -9.18 -3.25
CA THR A 7 11.62 -8.76 -4.62
C THR A 7 10.67 -9.48 -5.58
N PHE A 8 9.92 -8.73 -6.39
CA PHE A 8 9.11 -9.31 -7.46
C PHE A 8 10.01 -9.70 -8.63
N ASP A 9 9.84 -10.90 -9.18
CA ASP A 9 10.51 -11.28 -10.42
C ASP A 9 9.95 -10.49 -11.62
N LYS A 10 10.54 -10.67 -12.81
CA LYS A 10 10.13 -9.92 -14.00
C LYS A 10 8.68 -10.19 -14.41
N GLN A 11 8.21 -11.43 -14.26
CA GLN A 11 6.84 -11.80 -14.62
C GLN A 11 5.84 -11.26 -13.60
N GLU A 12 6.16 -11.35 -12.32
CA GLU A 12 5.38 -10.73 -11.25
C GLU A 12 5.35 -9.20 -11.40
N GLN A 13 6.46 -8.58 -11.83
CA GLN A 13 6.53 -7.14 -12.08
C GLN A 13 5.61 -6.72 -13.24
N ARG A 14 5.49 -7.53 -14.31
CA ARG A 14 4.49 -7.31 -15.36
C ARG A 14 3.06 -7.35 -14.82
N LEU A 15 2.74 -8.35 -14.01
CA LEU A 15 1.43 -8.46 -13.34
C LEU A 15 1.15 -7.25 -12.43
N LEU A 16 2.15 -6.78 -11.70
CA LEU A 16 2.05 -5.58 -10.88
C LEU A 16 1.83 -4.31 -11.70
N THR A 17 2.53 -4.15 -12.82
CA THR A 17 2.36 -3.00 -13.69
C THR A 17 0.94 -2.94 -14.25
N LEU A 18 0.35 -4.08 -14.64
CA LEU A 18 -1.05 -4.14 -15.08
C LEU A 18 -2.00 -3.74 -13.96
N TRP A 19 -1.84 -4.35 -12.78
CA TRP A 19 -2.67 -4.03 -11.61
C TRP A 19 -2.57 -2.56 -11.19
N ALA A 20 -1.36 -1.99 -11.21
CA ALA A 20 -1.11 -0.59 -10.90
C ALA A 20 -1.78 0.34 -11.92
N ALA A 21 -1.75 -0.04 -13.20
CA ALA A 21 -2.46 0.68 -14.26
C ALA A 21 -3.99 0.59 -14.07
N ASP A 22 -4.53 -0.57 -13.70
CA ASP A 22 -5.97 -0.72 -13.42
C ASP A 22 -6.41 0.13 -12.23
N CYS A 23 -5.61 0.19 -11.16
CA CYS A 23 -5.87 1.07 -10.01
C CYS A 23 -5.91 2.56 -10.42
N ALA A 24 -4.94 2.99 -11.24
CA ALA A 24 -4.87 4.37 -11.71
C ALA A 24 -5.99 4.72 -12.69
N ASP A 25 -6.35 3.82 -13.60
CA ASP A 25 -7.39 4.04 -14.62
C ASP A 25 -8.77 4.30 -14.00
N ARG A 26 -9.10 3.62 -12.88
CA ARG A 26 -10.35 3.83 -12.14
C ARG A 26 -10.60 5.27 -11.72
N VAL A 27 -9.53 6.00 -11.44
CA VAL A 27 -9.60 7.39 -10.96
C VAL A 27 -9.19 8.39 -12.03
N LEU A 28 -8.69 7.93 -13.18
CA LEU A 28 -8.15 8.79 -14.23
C LEU A 28 -9.19 9.80 -14.73
N LYS A 29 -10.47 9.40 -14.82
CA LYS A 29 -11.57 10.30 -15.19
C LYS A 29 -11.62 11.57 -14.31
N ARG A 30 -11.18 11.50 -13.05
CA ARG A 30 -11.10 12.67 -12.15
C ARG A 30 -10.14 13.74 -12.65
N PHE A 31 -9.04 13.33 -13.26
CA PHE A 31 -8.10 14.24 -13.89
C PHE A 31 -8.64 14.73 -15.24
N GLU A 32 -9.20 13.84 -16.05
CA GLU A 32 -9.66 14.19 -17.41
C GLU A 32 -10.85 15.15 -17.42
N MET A 33 -11.70 15.13 -16.39
CA MET A 33 -12.77 16.13 -16.25
C MET A 33 -12.21 17.52 -15.91
N GLU A 34 -11.08 17.59 -15.20
CA GLU A 34 -10.41 18.84 -14.84
C GLU A 34 -9.57 19.39 -16.01
N CYS A 35 -8.90 18.51 -16.75
CA CYS A 35 -8.01 18.86 -17.85
C CYS A 35 -8.26 17.97 -19.09
N PRO A 36 -9.37 18.15 -19.83
CA PRO A 36 -9.74 17.28 -20.94
C PRO A 36 -8.71 17.18 -22.08
N GLY A 37 -7.92 18.24 -22.29
CA GLY A 37 -6.89 18.30 -23.32
C GLY A 37 -5.53 17.71 -22.92
N ASP A 38 -5.34 17.31 -21.65
CA ASP A 38 -4.06 16.81 -21.15
C ASP A 38 -4.02 15.28 -21.13
N GLY A 39 -3.55 14.69 -22.24
CA GLY A 39 -3.43 13.24 -22.40
C GLY A 39 -2.25 12.59 -21.65
N ARG A 40 -1.39 13.35 -20.95
CA ARG A 40 -0.14 12.82 -20.36
C ARG A 40 -0.39 11.68 -19.36
N PRO A 41 -1.37 11.75 -18.44
CA PRO A 41 -1.64 10.63 -17.53
C PRO A 41 -2.21 9.39 -18.24
N ARG A 42 -3.07 9.57 -19.26
CA ARG A 42 -3.59 8.45 -20.06
C ARG A 42 -2.47 7.77 -20.84
N TRP A 43 -1.58 8.54 -21.45
CA TRP A 43 -0.40 8.02 -22.15
C TRP A 43 0.49 7.17 -21.23
N ALA A 44 0.71 7.59 -19.99
CA ALA A 44 1.46 6.79 -19.01
C ALA A 44 0.84 5.39 -18.79
N LEU A 45 -0.50 5.29 -18.71
CA LEU A 45 -1.17 3.99 -18.57
C LEU A 45 -1.03 3.13 -19.83
N VAL A 46 -1.09 3.74 -21.02
CA VAL A 46 -0.86 3.04 -22.29
C VAL A 46 0.55 2.44 -22.33
N VAL A 47 1.58 3.22 -22.00
CA VAL A 47 2.98 2.76 -21.94
C VAL A 47 3.14 1.63 -20.92
N ALA A 48 2.58 1.78 -19.73
CA ALA A 48 2.62 0.75 -18.67
C ALA A 48 2.03 -0.58 -19.16
N ARG A 49 0.85 -0.54 -19.78
CA ARG A 49 0.16 -1.73 -20.31
C ARG A 49 0.89 -2.34 -21.50
N ALA A 50 1.43 -1.51 -22.39
CA ALA A 50 2.22 -1.97 -23.54
C ALA A 50 3.46 -2.73 -23.09
N TRP A 51 4.22 -2.20 -22.13
CA TRP A 51 5.37 -2.90 -21.56
C TRP A 51 4.99 -4.22 -20.91
N ALA A 52 3.91 -4.25 -20.13
CA ALA A 52 3.54 -5.44 -19.39
C ALA A 52 3.04 -6.59 -20.28
N LYS A 53 2.48 -6.27 -21.46
CA LYS A 53 1.99 -7.25 -22.44
C LYS A 53 3.01 -7.63 -23.52
N SER A 54 4.09 -6.85 -23.65
CA SER A 54 5.09 -7.05 -24.70
C SER A 54 6.30 -7.82 -24.18
N ASP A 55 6.81 -8.72 -25.02
CA ASP A 55 8.13 -9.31 -24.84
C ASP A 55 9.24 -8.52 -25.51
N LEU A 56 8.89 -7.46 -26.25
CA LEU A 56 9.87 -6.59 -26.88
C LEU A 56 10.55 -5.68 -25.84
N PRO A 57 11.87 -5.42 -26.00
CA PRO A 57 12.56 -4.46 -25.16
C PRO A 57 12.03 -3.04 -25.41
N MET A 58 11.44 -2.44 -24.38
CA MET A 58 11.07 -1.02 -24.41
C MET A 58 12.22 -0.17 -23.86
N GLN A 59 12.44 1.00 -24.46
CA GLN A 59 13.49 1.90 -24.00
C GLN A 59 13.12 2.53 -22.64
N MET A 60 14.02 2.45 -21.66
CA MET A 60 13.82 3.10 -20.35
C MET A 60 13.59 4.61 -20.45
N ALA A 61 14.09 5.25 -21.51
CA ALA A 61 13.86 6.67 -21.77
C ALA A 61 12.36 6.98 -21.97
N GLU A 62 11.63 6.14 -22.70
CA GLU A 62 10.20 6.30 -22.96
C GLU A 62 9.38 6.14 -21.67
N ILE A 63 9.66 5.09 -20.90
CA ILE A 63 9.02 4.83 -19.60
C ILE A 63 9.23 6.00 -18.63
N ARG A 64 10.47 6.53 -18.56
CA ARG A 64 10.78 7.70 -17.72
C ARG A 64 10.07 8.95 -18.22
N CYS A 65 10.05 9.17 -19.54
CA CYS A 65 9.34 10.29 -20.13
C CYS A 65 7.85 10.26 -19.78
N ALA A 66 7.20 9.10 -19.94
CA ALA A 66 5.80 8.89 -19.58
C ALA A 66 5.51 9.12 -18.09
N ALA A 67 6.36 8.58 -17.21
CA ALA A 67 6.25 8.80 -15.77
C ALA A 67 6.36 10.30 -15.40
N LEU A 68 7.38 10.97 -15.92
CA LEU A 68 7.64 12.38 -15.66
C LEU A 68 6.56 13.29 -16.23
N ALA A 69 6.03 12.98 -17.42
CA ALA A 69 4.93 13.71 -18.04
C ALA A 69 3.65 13.62 -17.20
N ALA A 70 3.28 12.44 -16.71
CA ALA A 70 2.13 12.29 -15.82
C ALA A 70 2.32 13.03 -14.48
N HIS A 71 3.53 13.02 -13.92
CA HIS A 71 3.83 13.82 -12.72
C HIS A 71 3.85 15.33 -12.98
N ALA A 72 4.25 15.78 -14.17
CA ALA A 72 4.15 17.17 -14.58
C ALA A 72 2.68 17.61 -14.70
N ALA A 73 1.83 16.78 -15.33
CA ALA A 73 0.38 16.99 -15.39
C ALA A 73 -0.26 17.09 -14.00
N ALA A 74 0.17 16.25 -13.05
CA ALA A 74 -0.29 16.36 -11.68
C ALA A 74 0.10 17.69 -11.00
N ARG A 75 1.23 18.29 -11.38
CA ARG A 75 1.71 19.58 -10.82
C ARG A 75 1.02 20.79 -11.43
N SER A 76 0.44 20.66 -12.63
CA SER A 76 -0.26 21.76 -13.31
C SER A 76 -1.71 21.96 -12.86
N VAL A 77 -2.21 21.13 -11.94
CA VAL A 77 -3.58 21.24 -11.42
C VAL A 77 -3.59 21.53 -9.92
N GLU A 78 -4.51 22.41 -9.50
CA GLU A 78 -4.71 22.74 -8.09
C GLU A 78 -5.57 21.69 -7.37
N ASN A 79 -6.58 21.16 -8.06
CA ASN A 79 -7.50 20.16 -7.54
C ASN A 79 -6.75 18.90 -7.04
N VAL A 80 -6.82 18.66 -5.73
CA VAL A 80 -6.07 17.59 -5.06
C VAL A 80 -6.49 16.19 -5.51
N VAL A 81 -7.75 16.01 -5.94
CA VAL A 81 -8.28 14.74 -6.44
C VAL A 81 -7.75 14.47 -7.85
N ALA A 82 -7.82 15.46 -8.74
CA ALA A 82 -7.24 15.37 -10.08
C ALA A 82 -5.72 15.13 -10.01
N ARG A 83 -5.01 15.89 -9.16
CA ARG A 83 -3.59 15.72 -8.88
C ARG A 83 -3.25 14.30 -8.42
N ALA A 84 -4.05 13.74 -7.51
CA ALA A 84 -3.86 12.38 -7.02
C ALA A 84 -4.06 11.35 -8.14
N ALA A 85 -5.08 11.51 -8.98
CA ALA A 85 -5.33 10.63 -10.13
C ALA A 85 -4.15 10.65 -11.12
N ALA A 86 -3.63 11.82 -11.49
CA ALA A 86 -2.46 11.92 -12.37
C ALA A 86 -1.18 11.33 -11.74
N ARG A 87 -0.98 11.50 -10.43
CA ARG A 87 0.13 10.84 -9.71
C ARG A 87 -0.02 9.32 -9.69
N ALA A 88 -1.25 8.79 -9.59
CA ALA A 88 -1.49 7.36 -9.67
C ALA A 88 -1.01 6.81 -11.02
N ALA A 89 -1.30 7.50 -12.12
CA ALA A 89 -0.84 7.10 -13.46
C ALA A 89 0.69 7.16 -13.61
N GLY A 90 1.35 8.22 -13.12
CA GLY A 90 2.81 8.31 -13.13
C GLY A 90 3.49 7.17 -12.34
N HIS A 91 2.93 6.80 -11.19
CA HIS A 91 3.39 5.64 -10.43
C HIS A 91 3.12 4.30 -11.14
N ALA A 92 2.00 4.16 -11.84
CA ALA A 92 1.69 2.94 -12.57
C ALA A 92 2.78 2.61 -13.60
N VAL A 93 3.16 3.57 -14.44
CA VAL A 93 4.24 3.36 -15.43
C VAL A 93 5.62 3.25 -14.78
N ALA A 94 5.87 3.94 -13.67
CA ALA A 94 7.13 3.81 -12.93
C ALA A 94 7.33 2.41 -12.32
N THR A 95 6.28 1.61 -12.18
CA THR A 95 6.35 0.19 -11.76
C THR A 95 7.24 -0.64 -12.67
N VAL A 96 7.34 -0.26 -13.94
CA VAL A 96 8.23 -0.88 -14.93
C VAL A 96 9.70 -0.78 -14.52
N HIS A 97 10.10 0.33 -13.86
CA HIS A 97 11.46 0.50 -13.38
C HIS A 97 11.70 -0.31 -12.10
N VAL A 98 10.81 -0.16 -11.11
CA VAL A 98 10.87 -0.87 -9.83
C VAL A 98 9.47 -1.14 -9.28
N SER A 99 9.27 -2.35 -8.76
CA SER A 99 7.96 -2.87 -8.30
C SER A 99 7.28 -2.03 -7.21
N GLU A 100 8.05 -1.31 -6.40
CA GLU A 100 7.56 -0.53 -5.26
C GLU A 100 6.64 0.62 -5.67
N HIS A 101 6.73 1.08 -6.93
CA HIS A 101 5.82 2.09 -7.46
C HIS A 101 4.39 1.57 -7.64
N ALA A 102 4.16 0.25 -7.75
CA ALA A 102 2.81 -0.31 -7.88
C ALA A 102 1.92 0.09 -6.69
N ARG A 103 2.49 0.02 -5.48
CA ARG A 103 1.80 0.50 -4.27
C ARG A 103 1.53 2.00 -4.36
N GLY A 104 2.47 2.78 -4.86
CA GLY A 104 2.30 4.22 -5.06
C GLY A 104 1.07 4.52 -5.93
N ALA A 105 0.89 3.78 -7.03
CA ALA A 105 -0.28 3.92 -7.89
C ALA A 105 -1.58 3.65 -7.13
N ALA A 106 -1.66 2.52 -6.42
CA ALA A 106 -2.82 2.15 -5.62
C ALA A 106 -3.12 3.15 -4.48
N ASP A 107 -2.10 3.65 -3.78
CA ASP A 107 -2.24 4.62 -2.69
C ASP A 107 -2.73 5.98 -3.18
N TYR A 108 -2.24 6.46 -4.34
CA TYR A 108 -2.73 7.69 -4.96
C TYR A 108 -4.13 7.54 -5.57
N ALA A 109 -4.46 6.36 -6.11
CA ALA A 109 -5.82 6.06 -6.52
C ALA A 109 -6.79 6.20 -5.34
N VAL A 110 -6.45 5.65 -4.17
CA VAL A 110 -7.25 5.84 -2.95
C VAL A 110 -7.37 7.31 -2.54
N LYS A 111 -6.32 8.13 -2.71
CA LYS A 111 -6.38 9.58 -2.44
C LYS A 111 -7.30 10.35 -3.41
N ALA A 112 -7.57 9.78 -4.59
CA ALA A 112 -8.51 10.34 -5.56
C ALA A 112 -9.96 9.83 -5.37
N ILE A 113 -10.21 9.03 -4.33
CA ILE A 113 -11.53 8.54 -3.96
C ILE A 113 -12.05 9.27 -2.71
N GLU A 114 -13.36 9.50 -2.66
CA GLU A 114 -14.03 10.07 -1.49
C GLU A 114 -13.80 9.21 -0.23
N ALA A 115 -13.62 9.86 0.93
CA ALA A 115 -13.27 9.19 2.19
C ALA A 115 -14.20 8.00 2.54
N LYS A 116 -15.53 8.17 2.35
CA LYS A 116 -16.53 7.11 2.62
C LYS A 116 -16.37 5.85 1.76
N ASN A 117 -15.66 5.95 0.64
CA ASN A 117 -15.48 4.88 -0.34
C ASN A 117 -14.08 4.23 -0.29
N VAL A 118 -13.15 4.75 0.54
CA VAL A 118 -11.76 4.26 0.63
C VAL A 118 -11.68 2.75 0.89
N LEU A 119 -12.50 2.22 1.79
CA LEU A 119 -12.49 0.80 2.13
C LEU A 119 -13.01 -0.07 0.97
N LYS A 120 -14.01 0.42 0.23
CA LYS A 120 -14.52 -0.25 -0.97
C LYS A 120 -13.46 -0.27 -2.06
N GLU A 121 -12.76 0.84 -2.26
CA GLU A 121 -11.67 0.91 -3.22
C GLU A 121 -10.52 -0.04 -2.84
N ARG A 122 -10.09 -0.07 -1.57
CA ARG A 122 -9.06 -1.03 -1.13
C ARG A 122 -9.48 -2.48 -1.33
N ALA A 123 -10.74 -2.82 -1.07
CA ALA A 123 -11.26 -4.15 -1.32
C ALA A 123 -11.26 -4.49 -2.82
N TRP A 124 -11.61 -3.54 -3.69
CA TRP A 124 -11.52 -3.69 -5.13
C TRP A 124 -10.07 -3.90 -5.59
N GLN A 125 -9.14 -3.07 -5.12
CA GLN A 125 -7.71 -3.17 -5.44
C GLN A 125 -7.17 -4.56 -5.05
N TYR A 126 -7.54 -5.06 -3.87
CA TYR A 126 -7.11 -6.38 -3.41
C TYR A 126 -7.72 -7.52 -4.24
N SER A 127 -9.01 -7.44 -4.59
CA SER A 127 -9.67 -8.50 -5.36
C SER A 127 -9.16 -8.57 -6.81
N HIS A 128 -8.69 -7.45 -7.36
CA HIS A 128 -8.14 -7.34 -8.71
C HIS A 128 -6.64 -7.63 -8.81
N LEU A 129 -5.97 -7.95 -7.69
CA LEU A 129 -4.64 -8.53 -7.75
C LEU A 129 -4.70 -9.94 -8.34
N PRO A 130 -3.86 -10.27 -9.33
CA PRO A 130 -3.68 -11.64 -9.80
C PRO A 130 -3.34 -12.58 -8.63
N ILE A 131 -3.95 -13.77 -8.62
CA ILE A 131 -3.89 -14.70 -7.49
C ILE A 131 -2.44 -15.04 -7.13
N SER A 132 -1.58 -15.24 -8.13
CA SER A 132 -0.16 -15.60 -7.95
C SER A 132 0.67 -14.59 -7.16
N ILE A 133 0.32 -13.28 -7.23
CA ILE A 133 1.06 -12.21 -6.53
C ILE A 133 0.29 -11.61 -5.36
N ARG A 134 -0.95 -12.05 -5.13
CA ARG A 134 -1.87 -11.44 -4.16
C ARG A 134 -1.34 -11.52 -2.73
N GLU A 135 -0.81 -12.66 -2.29
CA GLU A 135 -0.27 -12.78 -0.93
C GLU A 135 0.94 -11.87 -0.73
N LYS A 136 1.88 -11.90 -1.67
CA LYS A 136 3.09 -11.09 -1.61
C LYS A 136 2.74 -9.61 -1.53
N MET A 137 1.89 -9.12 -2.43
CA MET A 137 1.42 -7.73 -2.38
C MET A 137 0.62 -7.42 -1.10
N PHE A 138 -0.18 -8.37 -0.60
CA PHE A 138 -0.88 -8.19 0.69
C PHE A 138 0.11 -7.90 1.82
N TYR A 139 1.23 -8.63 1.88
CA TYR A 139 2.23 -8.40 2.92
C TYR A 139 2.86 -7.02 2.78
N HIS A 140 3.17 -6.56 1.56
CA HIS A 140 3.63 -5.19 1.33
C HIS A 140 2.63 -4.14 1.83
N LEU A 141 1.33 -4.32 1.55
CA LEU A 141 0.26 -3.43 2.01
C LEU A 141 0.08 -3.47 3.53
N VAL A 142 0.29 -4.62 4.16
CA VAL A 142 0.29 -4.76 5.63
C VAL A 142 1.48 -4.03 6.24
N TYR A 143 2.71 -4.27 5.76
CA TYR A 143 3.91 -3.60 6.27
C TYR A 143 3.84 -2.09 6.12
N ALA A 144 3.39 -1.66 4.95
CA ALA A 144 3.04 -0.29 4.64
C ALA A 144 2.11 0.33 5.69
N THR A 145 1.03 -0.36 6.02
CA THR A 145 0.04 0.11 6.98
C THR A 145 0.59 0.14 8.40
N VAL A 146 1.34 -0.91 8.79
CA VAL A 146 1.98 -1.00 10.11
C VAL A 146 3.01 0.10 10.32
N ALA A 147 3.78 0.48 9.29
CA ALA A 147 4.73 1.57 9.35
C ALA A 147 4.08 2.94 9.66
N HIS A 148 2.76 3.09 9.43
CA HIS A 148 2.02 4.32 9.73
C HIS A 148 1.35 4.32 11.11
N ILE A 149 1.39 3.21 11.86
CA ILE A 149 0.83 3.20 13.22
C ILE A 149 1.66 4.17 14.07
N PRO A 150 1.08 5.21 14.67
CA PRO A 150 1.83 6.19 15.46
C PRO A 150 2.47 5.57 16.71
N LYS A 151 3.55 6.19 17.21
CA LYS A 151 4.10 5.87 18.54
C LYS A 151 2.99 6.03 19.60
N GLY A 152 2.92 5.09 20.55
CA GLY A 152 1.90 5.09 21.62
C GLY A 152 0.52 4.62 21.17
N ARG A 153 0.39 4.16 19.92
CA ARG A 153 -0.83 3.58 19.36
C ARG A 153 -0.62 2.12 18.94
N VAL A 154 -1.70 1.36 18.95
CA VAL A 154 -1.75 -0.02 18.46
C VAL A 154 -2.85 -0.20 17.43
N ALA A 155 -2.69 -1.17 16.53
CA ALA A 155 -3.71 -1.60 15.60
C ALA A 155 -4.04 -3.08 15.81
N THR A 156 -5.27 -3.49 15.51
CA THR A 156 -5.65 -4.91 15.58
C THR A 156 -5.33 -5.63 14.26
N TYR A 157 -5.12 -6.95 14.32
CA TYR A 157 -4.94 -7.75 13.09
C TYR A 157 -6.10 -7.57 12.09
N GLY A 158 -7.35 -7.54 12.58
CA GLY A 158 -8.54 -7.32 11.75
C GLY A 158 -8.59 -5.91 11.14
N GLN A 159 -8.21 -4.89 11.90
CA GLN A 159 -8.12 -3.52 11.40
C GLN A 159 -7.08 -3.42 10.26
N LEU A 160 -5.90 -4.00 10.44
CA LEU A 160 -4.87 -4.00 9.40
C LEU A 160 -5.30 -4.77 8.15
N ALA A 161 -5.97 -5.92 8.33
CA ALA A 161 -6.49 -6.71 7.23
C ALA A 161 -7.50 -5.89 6.39
N LYS A 162 -8.42 -5.20 7.07
CA LYS A 162 -9.40 -4.30 6.45
C LYS A 162 -8.73 -3.14 5.71
N LEU A 163 -7.74 -2.48 6.32
CA LEU A 163 -7.00 -1.37 5.70
C LEU A 163 -6.16 -1.80 4.49
N ALA A 164 -5.65 -3.04 4.51
CA ALA A 164 -4.91 -3.66 3.41
C ALA A 164 -5.84 -4.25 2.32
N GLY A 165 -7.16 -4.11 2.43
CA GLY A 165 -8.14 -4.51 1.41
C GLY A 165 -8.69 -5.93 1.54
N ASN A 166 -8.23 -6.72 2.52
CA ASN A 166 -8.79 -8.04 2.80
C ASN A 166 -9.35 -8.11 4.23
N PRO A 167 -10.64 -7.77 4.46
CA PRO A 167 -11.25 -7.81 5.79
C PRO A 167 -11.18 -9.18 6.48
N ARG A 168 -11.05 -10.28 5.72
CA ARG A 168 -10.93 -11.65 6.25
C ARG A 168 -9.47 -12.10 6.43
N GLY A 169 -8.51 -11.22 6.17
CA GLY A 169 -7.08 -11.51 6.12
C GLY A 169 -6.34 -11.46 7.47
N ALA A 170 -7.01 -11.44 8.62
CA ALA A 170 -6.36 -11.27 9.92
C ALA A 170 -5.25 -12.31 10.21
N ARG A 171 -5.47 -13.58 9.84
CA ARG A 171 -4.46 -14.64 9.95
C ARG A 171 -3.24 -14.36 9.06
N ALA A 172 -3.47 -13.90 7.83
CA ALA A 172 -2.40 -13.51 6.91
C ALA A 172 -1.60 -12.30 7.43
N VAL A 173 -2.24 -11.35 8.13
CA VAL A 173 -1.53 -10.28 8.85
C VAL A 173 -0.60 -10.85 9.92
N GLY A 174 -1.06 -11.84 10.69
CA GLY A 174 -0.23 -12.56 11.67
C GLY A 174 1.01 -13.20 11.02
N MET A 175 0.83 -13.86 9.87
CA MET A 175 1.93 -14.43 9.09
C MET A 175 2.91 -13.37 8.59
N ALA A 176 2.41 -12.23 8.09
CA ALA A 176 3.24 -11.10 7.71
C ALA A 176 4.05 -10.58 8.90
N MET A 177 3.45 -10.42 10.09
CA MET A 177 4.17 -9.98 11.29
C MET A 177 5.30 -10.94 11.68
N LYS A 178 5.08 -12.25 11.54
CA LYS A 178 6.10 -13.28 11.79
C LYS A 178 7.25 -13.22 10.76
N ARG A 179 6.94 -12.88 9.51
CA ARG A 179 7.88 -12.78 8.39
C ARG A 179 8.44 -11.36 8.18
N ASN A 180 8.21 -10.44 9.13
CA ASN A 180 8.57 -9.03 8.97
C ASN A 180 10.08 -8.89 8.73
N PRO A 181 10.50 -8.45 7.52
CA PRO A 181 11.90 -8.40 7.14
C PRO A 181 12.59 -7.09 7.54
N ASN A 182 11.83 -6.09 8.05
CA ASN A 182 12.35 -4.78 8.44
C ASN A 182 11.71 -4.31 9.75
N ILE A 183 12.18 -4.85 10.87
CA ILE A 183 11.65 -4.56 12.21
C ILE A 183 11.85 -3.08 12.59
N LYS A 184 12.92 -2.45 12.08
CA LYS A 184 13.22 -1.03 12.35
C LYS A 184 12.20 -0.10 11.69
N GLY A 185 11.80 -0.41 10.45
CA GLY A 185 10.83 0.39 9.68
C GLY A 185 9.38 -0.05 9.83
N VAL A 186 9.14 -1.26 10.32
CA VAL A 186 7.81 -1.86 10.47
C VAL A 186 7.65 -2.29 11.93
N PRO A 187 7.04 -1.46 12.80
CA PRO A 187 6.92 -1.72 14.23
C PRO A 187 5.85 -2.78 14.52
N CYS A 188 6.12 -4.04 14.17
CA CYS A 188 5.16 -5.15 14.30
C CYS A 188 4.73 -5.45 15.75
N TYR A 189 5.47 -4.96 16.75
CA TYR A 189 5.06 -4.99 18.15
C TYR A 189 3.82 -4.13 18.45
N ARG A 190 3.49 -3.14 17.60
CA ARG A 190 2.26 -2.32 17.69
C ARG A 190 0.99 -3.03 17.21
N VAL A 191 1.08 -4.31 16.84
CA VAL A 191 -0.07 -5.09 16.36
C VAL A 191 -0.56 -6.05 17.44
N VAL A 192 -1.85 -5.99 17.78
CA VAL A 192 -2.46 -6.78 18.85
C VAL A 192 -3.73 -7.50 18.38
N THR A 193 -4.25 -8.39 19.22
CA THR A 193 -5.53 -9.07 19.00
C THR A 193 -6.72 -8.09 19.13
N SER A 194 -7.92 -8.53 18.72
CA SER A 194 -9.13 -7.70 18.75
C SER A 194 -9.58 -7.29 20.15
N ASP A 195 -9.16 -8.03 21.17
CA ASP A 195 -9.46 -7.81 22.59
C ASP A 195 -8.23 -7.26 23.36
N GLY A 196 -7.23 -6.76 22.64
CA GLY A 196 -6.06 -6.08 23.21
C GLY A 196 -4.99 -7.00 23.80
N ALA A 197 -5.17 -8.33 23.76
CA ALA A 197 -4.14 -9.27 24.21
C ALA A 197 -2.88 -9.23 23.33
N LEU A 198 -1.74 -9.40 23.99
CA LEU A 198 -0.45 -9.59 23.32
C LEU A 198 -0.27 -11.06 22.94
N THR A 199 -0.10 -11.32 21.65
CA THR A 199 0.28 -12.64 21.13
C THR A 199 1.67 -12.60 20.52
N GLY A 200 2.22 -13.80 20.33
CA GLY A 200 3.55 -14.14 19.80
C GLY A 200 4.34 -13.01 19.14
N TYR A 201 5.58 -12.85 19.57
CA TYR A 201 6.51 -11.87 19.03
C TYR A 201 7.84 -12.56 18.73
N ALA A 202 8.27 -12.51 17.47
CA ALA A 202 9.41 -13.29 16.99
C ALA A 202 10.77 -12.77 17.49
N PHE A 203 10.81 -11.65 18.21
CA PHE A 203 12.04 -10.97 18.60
C PHE A 203 12.17 -10.87 20.12
N GLY A 204 13.39 -11.02 20.64
CA GLY A 204 13.66 -10.98 22.07
C GLY A 204 12.92 -12.09 22.84
N ARG A 205 12.44 -11.75 24.05
CA ARG A 205 11.72 -12.68 24.94
C ARG A 205 10.21 -12.67 24.69
N GLY A 206 9.81 -12.70 23.43
CA GLY A 206 8.40 -12.80 23.04
C GLY A 206 7.53 -11.65 23.56
N THR A 207 6.38 -11.99 24.13
CA THR A 207 5.37 -11.03 24.60
C THR A 207 5.88 -10.08 25.69
N THR A 208 6.85 -10.51 26.51
CA THR A 208 7.51 -9.66 27.51
C THR A 208 8.26 -8.50 26.86
N THR A 209 9.02 -8.76 25.80
CA THR A 209 9.70 -7.71 25.04
C THR A 209 8.70 -6.79 24.36
N LYS A 210 7.64 -7.35 23.76
CA LYS A 210 6.56 -6.58 23.14
C LYS A 210 5.88 -5.63 24.13
N LYS A 211 5.54 -6.11 25.34
CA LYS A 211 4.94 -5.28 26.40
C LYS A 211 5.84 -4.13 26.81
N LYS A 212 7.14 -4.40 27.03
CA LYS A 212 8.13 -3.37 27.39
C LYS A 212 8.25 -2.27 26.32
N LEU A 213 8.30 -2.65 25.04
CA LEU A 213 8.34 -1.68 23.94
C LEU A 213 7.08 -0.81 23.91
N LEU A 214 5.91 -1.42 24.01
CA LEU A 214 4.63 -0.69 24.01
C LEU A 214 4.53 0.28 25.20
N MET A 215 4.90 -0.15 26.40
CA MET A 215 4.93 0.71 27.59
C MET A 215 5.92 1.87 27.43
N GLY A 216 7.10 1.62 26.87
CA GLY A 216 8.07 2.68 26.55
C GLY A 216 7.59 3.69 25.51
N GLU A 217 6.53 3.37 24.78
CA GLU A 217 5.84 4.30 23.87
C GLU A 217 4.62 4.99 24.48
N GLY A 218 4.28 4.69 25.74
CA GLY A 218 3.10 5.24 26.42
C GLY A 218 1.79 4.52 26.13
N VAL A 219 1.84 3.29 25.61
CA VAL A 219 0.63 2.47 25.41
C VAL A 219 0.05 2.07 26.76
N GLN A 220 -1.26 2.31 26.94
CA GLN A 220 -1.98 2.04 28.18
C GLN A 220 -2.49 0.59 28.22
N PHE A 221 -2.49 0.00 29.41
CA PHE A 221 -2.92 -1.38 29.65
C PHE A 221 -3.98 -1.44 30.76
N ILE A 222 -4.92 -2.37 30.63
CA ILE A 222 -5.82 -2.83 31.69
C ILE A 222 -5.40 -4.27 32.00
N GLY A 223 -4.72 -4.46 33.13
CA GLY A 223 -4.06 -5.73 33.44
C GLY A 223 -3.01 -6.08 32.37
N ASP A 224 -3.22 -7.20 31.67
CA ASP A 224 -2.33 -7.68 30.60
C ASP A 224 -2.78 -7.34 29.18
N ARG A 225 -3.90 -6.63 29.05
CA ARG A 225 -4.48 -6.24 27.75
C ARG A 225 -4.26 -4.77 27.49
N VAL A 226 -3.98 -4.40 26.25
CA VAL A 226 -3.91 -2.99 25.85
C VAL A 226 -5.30 -2.38 25.95
N ASP A 227 -5.43 -1.18 26.53
CA ASP A 227 -6.68 -0.42 26.47
C ASP A 227 -6.87 0.14 25.05
N LEU A 228 -7.61 -0.60 24.21
CA LEU A 228 -7.89 -0.21 22.84
C LEU A 228 -8.74 1.06 22.72
N ARG A 229 -9.42 1.48 23.79
CA ARG A 229 -10.18 2.75 23.79
C ARG A 229 -9.22 3.92 23.80
N VAL A 230 -8.17 3.82 24.62
CA VAL A 230 -7.16 4.87 24.82
C VAL A 230 -6.04 4.79 23.78
N SER A 231 -5.44 3.62 23.58
CA SER A 231 -4.26 3.43 22.73
C SER A 231 -4.58 2.82 21.36
N GLY A 232 -5.84 2.48 21.05
CA GLY A 232 -6.21 2.03 19.72
C GLY A 232 -6.03 3.13 18.67
N TRP A 233 -5.50 2.77 17.51
CA TRP A 233 -5.36 3.65 16.35
C TRP A 233 -6.72 3.87 15.67
N LYS A 234 -7.16 5.13 15.56
CA LYS A 234 -8.43 5.50 14.93
C LYS A 234 -8.17 5.84 13.45
N LYS A 235 -8.72 5.03 12.53
CA LYS A 235 -8.44 5.07 11.09
C LYS A 235 -9.65 4.62 10.29
#